data_AF-A0A4R6G7P2-F1
#
_entry.id   AF-A0A4R6G7P2-F1
#
_cell.length_a   1.000
_cell.length_b   1.000
_cell.length_c   1.000
_cell.angle_alpha   90.00
_cell.angle_beta   90.00
_cell.angle_gamma   90.00
#
_symmetry.space_group_name_H-M   'P 1'
#
loop_
_entity.id
_entity.type
_entity.pdbx_description
1 polymer ?
#
loop_
_entity_poly.entity_id
_entity_poly.type
_entity_poly.pdbx_seq_one_letter_code
_entity_poly.pdbx_strand_id
1 'polypeptide(L)'
;MTADRPPEHGHVRPPVALGLATAAFGALVICGLGVTSLILDRDVIPVPGLGQIPGVLGTMFAIGAFALVVWLAVSRPHPSYGAAALAAVAALLAYPLGVWFGAVIGGSDLAAAAGAAGSVLLSWFAVVIALSAFACAWGAVALVRTDARRPRWPWEDPDDE
;
A
#
# COMPACT_ATOMS: atom_id res chain seq x y z
N MET A 1 40.87 29.56 2.27
CA MET A 1 40.49 28.34 1.54
C MET A 1 39.55 27.53 2.42
N THR A 2 38.29 27.96 2.50
CA THR A 2 37.20 27.15 3.05
C THR A 2 36.82 26.14 2.00
N ALA A 3 37.05 24.86 2.26
CA ALA A 3 36.60 23.79 1.38
C ALA A 3 35.08 23.88 1.28
N ASP A 4 34.60 24.27 0.10
CA ASP A 4 33.19 24.25 -0.25
C ASP A 4 32.76 22.79 -0.22
N ARG A 5 32.04 22.38 0.82
CA ARG A 5 31.51 21.02 0.88
C ARG A 5 30.45 20.94 -0.22
N PRO A 6 30.55 19.98 -1.17
CA PRO A 6 29.50 19.81 -2.16
C PRO A 6 28.17 19.62 -1.42
N PRO A 7 27.07 20.25 -1.88
CA PRO A 7 25.79 20.13 -1.21
C PRO A 7 25.41 18.65 -1.17
N GLU A 8 25.27 18.07 0.03
CA GLU A 8 24.82 16.69 0.21
C GLU A 8 23.56 16.48 -0.65
N HIS A 9 23.70 15.72 -1.73
CA HIS A 9 22.60 15.47 -2.65
C HIS A 9 21.54 14.68 -1.91
N GLY A 10 20.43 15.33 -1.56
CA GLY A 10 19.46 14.83 -0.59
C GLY A 10 18.91 13.46 -0.95
N HIS A 11 19.34 12.45 -0.19
CA HIS A 11 18.81 11.10 -0.20
C HIS A 11 17.30 11.16 0.08
N VAL A 12 16.49 10.35 -0.61
CA VAL A 12 15.04 10.30 -0.33
C VAL A 12 14.82 9.89 1.11
N ARG A 13 14.29 10.81 1.92
CA ARG A 13 14.09 10.56 3.35
C ARG A 13 13.07 9.41 3.54
N PRO A 14 13.33 8.44 4.42
CA PRO A 14 12.39 7.37 4.79
C PRO A 14 10.90 7.76 4.93
N PRO A 15 10.54 8.85 5.63
CA PRO A 15 9.14 9.25 5.74
C PRO A 15 8.50 9.70 4.42
N VAL A 16 9.27 10.25 3.48
CA VAL A 16 8.77 10.66 2.17
C VAL A 16 8.45 9.44 1.32
N ALA A 17 9.34 8.44 1.31
CA ALA A 17 9.10 7.17 0.63
C ALA A 17 7.87 6.44 1.20
N LEU A 18 7.71 6.44 2.54
CA LEU A 18 6.51 5.90 3.18
C LEU A 18 5.23 6.62 2.72
N GLY A 19 5.22 7.95 2.79
CA GLY A 19 4.06 8.75 2.43
C GLY A 19 3.63 8.52 0.99
N LEU A 20 4.60 8.56 0.06
CA LEU A 20 4.35 8.30 -1.37
C LEU A 20 3.81 6.90 -1.61
N ALA A 21 4.44 5.87 -1.03
CA ALA A 21 4.03 4.49 -1.23
C ALA A 21 2.68 4.17 -0.60
N THR A 22 2.36 4.78 0.55
CA THR A 22 1.07 4.61 1.22
C THR A 22 -0.05 5.28 0.41
N ALA A 23 0.18 6.50 -0.08
CA ALA A 23 -0.77 7.18 -0.95
C ALA A 23 -0.97 6.43 -2.29
N ALA A 24 0.12 5.98 -2.90
CA ALA A 24 0.07 5.18 -4.13
C ALA A 24 -0.68 3.86 -3.90
N PHE A 25 -0.43 3.16 -2.79
CA PHE A 25 -1.15 1.93 -2.43
C PHE A 25 -2.65 2.20 -2.25
N GLY A 26 -3.02 3.24 -1.51
CA GLY A 26 -4.42 3.65 -1.35
C GLY A 26 -5.10 3.91 -2.70
N ALA A 27 -4.44 4.65 -3.59
CA ALA A 27 -4.96 4.94 -4.92
C ALA A 27 -5.09 3.67 -5.78
N LEU A 28 -4.05 2.83 -5.83
CA LEU A 28 -4.01 1.59 -6.60
C LEU A 28 -5.04 0.57 -6.12
N VAL A 29 -5.21 0.42 -4.80
CA VAL A 29 -6.17 -0.55 -4.26
C VAL A 29 -7.59 -0.08 -4.52
N ILE A 30 -7.91 1.20 -4.32
CA ILE A 30 -9.26 1.73 -4.59
C ILE A 30 -9.59 1.62 -6.09
N CYS A 31 -8.68 2.06 -6.95
CA CYS A 31 -8.85 1.98 -8.40
C CYS A 31 -8.95 0.52 -8.87
N GLY A 32 -8.03 -0.33 -8.42
CA GLY A 32 -7.97 -1.74 -8.81
C GLY A 32 -9.20 -2.52 -8.35
N LEU A 33 -9.67 -2.30 -7.13
CA LEU A 33 -10.92 -2.90 -6.64
C LEU A 33 -12.13 -2.42 -7.48
N GLY A 34 -12.19 -1.13 -7.80
CA GLY A 34 -13.25 -0.56 -8.64
C GLY A 34 -13.27 -1.13 -10.06
N VAL A 35 -12.12 -1.15 -10.73
CA VAL A 35 -11.98 -1.72 -12.08
C VAL A 35 -12.30 -3.21 -12.07
N THR A 36 -11.83 -3.95 -11.08
CA THR A 36 -12.11 -5.40 -10.95
C THR A 36 -13.60 -5.63 -10.72
N SER A 37 -14.26 -4.82 -9.91
CA SER A 37 -15.70 -4.88 -9.68
C SER A 37 -16.48 -4.69 -11.00
N LEU A 38 -16.11 -3.69 -11.80
CA LEU A 38 -16.74 -3.44 -13.10
C LEU A 38 -16.52 -4.59 -14.10
N ILE A 39 -15.32 -5.19 -14.12
CA ILE A 39 -15.01 -6.30 -15.04
C ILE A 39 -15.75 -7.58 -14.62
N LEU A 40 -15.84 -7.85 -13.31
CA LEU A 40 -16.47 -9.06 -12.79
C LEU A 40 -17.99 -8.92 -12.65
N ASP A 41 -18.54 -7.72 -12.83
CA ASP A 41 -19.94 -7.36 -12.54
C ASP A 41 -20.37 -7.86 -11.15
N ARG A 42 -19.48 -7.67 -10.17
CA ARG A 42 -19.67 -8.13 -8.79
C ARG A 42 -19.20 -7.10 -7.79
N ASP A 43 -20.03 -6.89 -6.77
CA ASP A 43 -19.65 -6.13 -5.60
C ASP A 43 -18.47 -6.77 -4.88
N VAL A 44 -17.55 -5.91 -4.43
CA VAL A 44 -16.38 -6.30 -3.62
C VAL A 44 -16.83 -7.03 -2.34
N ILE A 45 -18.02 -6.69 -1.82
CA ILE A 45 -18.65 -7.33 -0.67
C ILE A 45 -20.09 -7.70 -1.07
N PRO A 46 -20.33 -8.93 -1.52
CA PRO A 46 -21.62 -9.33 -2.10
C PRO A 46 -22.69 -9.65 -1.04
N VAL A 47 -22.64 -9.04 0.15
CA VAL A 47 -23.58 -9.35 1.23
C VAL A 47 -24.72 -8.31 1.26
N PRO A 48 -25.96 -8.70 0.96
CA PRO A 48 -27.11 -7.80 0.98
C PRO A 48 -27.32 -7.19 2.36
N GLY A 49 -27.42 -5.86 2.45
CA GLY A 49 -27.67 -5.13 3.70
C GLY A 49 -26.43 -4.65 4.45
N LEU A 50 -25.23 -5.11 4.08
CA LEU A 50 -23.97 -4.52 4.55
C LEU A 50 -23.65 -3.31 3.67
N GLY A 51 -23.86 -2.12 4.20
CA GLY A 51 -23.56 -0.86 3.50
C GLY A 51 -22.07 -0.65 3.21
N GLN A 52 -21.66 0.59 2.94
CA GLN A 52 -20.28 0.91 2.55
C GLN A 52 -19.23 0.71 3.66
N ILE A 53 -19.67 0.58 4.92
CA ILE A 53 -18.82 0.56 6.12
C ILE A 53 -17.74 -0.53 6.11
N PRO A 54 -18.03 -1.81 5.81
CA PRO A 54 -17.02 -2.87 5.83
C PRO A 54 -15.94 -2.67 4.77
N GLY A 55 -16.29 -2.15 3.59
CA GLY A 55 -15.31 -1.84 2.54
C GLY A 55 -14.37 -0.71 2.94
N VAL A 56 -14.89 0.34 3.59
CA VAL A 56 -14.09 1.44 4.14
C VAL A 56 -13.16 0.93 5.22
N LEU A 57 -13.67 0.17 6.20
CA LEU A 57 -12.85 -0.36 7.28
C LEU A 57 -11.81 -1.37 6.79
N GLY A 58 -12.17 -2.25 5.86
CA GLY A 58 -11.22 -3.15 5.19
C GLY A 58 -10.07 -2.40 4.53
N THR A 59 -10.39 -1.35 3.78
CA THR A 59 -9.38 -0.52 3.12
C THR A 59 -8.51 0.24 4.12
N MET A 60 -9.09 0.81 5.18
CA MET A 60 -8.34 1.50 6.23
C MET A 60 -7.38 0.56 6.97
N PHE A 61 -7.82 -0.64 7.32
CA PHE A 61 -6.97 -1.66 7.95
C PHE A 61 -5.83 -2.09 7.02
N ALA A 62 -6.12 -2.31 5.74
CA ALA A 62 -5.10 -2.66 4.75
C ALA A 62 -4.04 -1.56 4.62
N ILE A 63 -4.45 -0.30 4.50
CA ILE A 63 -3.54 0.86 4.42
C ILE A 63 -2.71 0.97 5.70
N GLY A 64 -3.33 0.84 6.87
CA GLY A 64 -2.63 0.92 8.16
C GLY A 64 -1.59 -0.18 8.33
N ALA A 65 -1.94 -1.43 8.02
CA ALA A 65 -1.03 -2.56 8.09
C ALA A 65 0.13 -2.42 7.08
N PHE A 66 -0.18 -2.00 5.85
CA PHE A 66 0.81 -1.70 4.82
C PHE A 66 1.80 -0.63 5.31
N ALA A 67 1.28 0.52 5.77
CA ALA A 67 2.08 1.64 6.23
C ALA A 67 2.98 1.24 7.41
N LEU A 68 2.46 0.45 8.36
CA LEU A 68 3.24 -0.04 9.50
C LEU A 68 4.41 -0.92 9.05
N VAL A 69 4.16 -1.91 8.17
CA VAL A 69 5.23 -2.81 7.70
C VAL A 69 6.27 -2.05 6.89
N VAL A 70 5.85 -1.16 5.99
CA VAL A 70 6.77 -0.35 5.20
C VAL A 70 7.57 0.60 6.09
N TRP A 71 6.94 1.23 7.09
CA TRP A 71 7.65 2.06 8.07
C TRP A 71 8.73 1.28 8.80
N LEU A 72 8.41 0.09 9.33
CA LEU A 72 9.36 -0.77 10.01
C LEU A 72 10.49 -1.26 9.10
N ALA A 73 10.20 -1.48 7.81
CA ALA A 73 11.17 -1.92 6.82
C ALA A 73 12.15 -0.81 6.44
N VAL A 74 11.64 0.39 6.16
CA VAL A 74 12.43 1.53 5.69
C VAL A 74 13.17 2.21 6.85
N SER A 75 12.70 2.07 8.09
CA SER A 75 13.42 2.54 9.28
C SER A 75 14.67 1.71 9.63
N ARG A 76 14.92 0.58 8.96
CA ARG A 76 16.11 -0.25 9.19
C ARG A 76 17.31 0.26 8.37
N PRO A 77 18.55 0.09 8.87
CA PRO A 77 19.77 0.50 8.15
C PRO A 77 19.95 -0.15 6.78
N HIS A 78 19.46 -1.39 6.62
CA HIS A 78 19.50 -2.13 5.36
C HIS A 78 18.09 -2.67 5.01
N PRO A 79 17.28 -1.88 4.28
CA PRO A 79 15.95 -2.32 3.86
C PRO A 79 16.06 -3.52 2.91
N SER A 80 15.33 -4.59 3.22
CA SER A 80 15.29 -5.82 2.41
C SER A 80 14.06 -5.83 1.50
N TYR A 81 14.21 -6.32 0.26
CA TYR A 81 13.07 -6.57 -0.63
C TYR A 81 12.09 -7.61 -0.09
N GLY A 82 12.50 -8.46 0.85
CA GLY A 82 11.60 -9.38 1.55
C GLY A 82 10.49 -8.64 2.34
N ALA A 83 10.73 -7.38 2.71
CA ALA A 83 9.70 -6.56 3.34
C ALA A 83 8.53 -6.22 2.41
N ALA A 84 8.73 -6.19 1.09
CA ALA A 84 7.65 -5.97 0.14
C ALA A 84 6.66 -7.13 0.13
N ALA A 85 7.17 -8.37 0.17
CA ALA A 85 6.33 -9.55 0.33
C ALA A 85 5.59 -9.54 1.67
N LEU A 86 6.27 -9.18 2.76
CA LEU A 86 5.63 -9.07 4.08
C LEU A 86 4.53 -7.99 4.10
N ALA A 87 4.76 -6.84 3.47
CA ALA A 87 3.77 -5.76 3.37
C ALA A 87 2.55 -6.20 2.55
N ALA A 88 2.76 -6.95 1.46
CA ALA A 88 1.68 -7.51 0.66
C ALA A 88 0.84 -8.51 1.46
N VAL A 89 1.48 -9.43 2.18
CA VAL A 89 0.79 -10.40 3.05
C VAL A 89 0.05 -9.67 4.18
N ALA A 90 0.67 -8.68 4.82
CA ALA A 90 0.04 -7.91 5.89
C ALA A 90 -1.19 -7.14 5.41
N ALA A 91 -1.11 -6.46 4.26
CA ALA A 91 -2.25 -5.75 3.66
C ALA A 91 -3.37 -6.71 3.27
N LEU A 92 -3.01 -7.85 2.66
CA LEU A 92 -3.95 -8.89 2.24
C LEU A 92 -4.71 -9.48 3.44
N LEU A 93 -4.04 -9.71 4.57
CA LEU A 93 -4.68 -10.25 5.78
C LEU A 93 -5.43 -9.18 6.58
N ALA A 94 -4.98 -7.92 6.55
CA ALA A 94 -5.63 -6.83 7.26
C ALA A 94 -6.96 -6.41 6.61
N TYR A 95 -7.08 -6.50 5.29
CA TYR A 95 -8.33 -6.20 4.58
C TYR A 95 -9.54 -7.03 5.08
N PRO A 96 -9.51 -8.38 5.06
CA PRO A 96 -10.63 -9.19 5.52
C PRO A 96 -10.88 -9.02 7.02
N LEU A 97 -9.85 -8.72 7.83
CA LEU A 97 -10.04 -8.36 9.24
C LEU A 97 -10.84 -7.07 9.40
N GLY A 98 -10.54 -6.04 8.61
CA GLY A 98 -11.32 -4.79 8.62
C GLY A 98 -12.74 -4.96 8.09
N VAL A 99 -12.93 -5.82 7.08
CA VAL A 99 -14.27 -6.20 6.59
C VAL A 99 -15.05 -6.92 7.67
N TRP A 100 -14.44 -7.92 8.34
CA TRP A 100 -15.06 -8.65 9.44
C TRP A 100 -15.46 -7.70 10.57
N PHE A 101 -14.57 -6.80 10.99
CA PHE A 101 -14.84 -5.83 12.04
C PHE A 101 -15.98 -4.87 11.65
N GLY A 102 -15.98 -4.39 10.41
CA GLY A 102 -17.05 -3.53 9.90
C GLY A 102 -18.39 -4.24 9.78
N ALA A 103 -18.39 -5.53 9.47
CA ALA A 103 -19.59 -6.34 9.42
C ALA A 103 -20.17 -6.58 10.82
N VAL A 104 -19.33 -6.91 11.79
CA VAL A 104 -19.72 -7.07 13.20
C VAL A 104 -20.31 -5.77 13.76
N ILE A 105 -19.69 -4.62 13.49
CA ILE A 105 -20.24 -3.31 13.88
C ILE A 105 -21.58 -3.03 13.18
N GLY A 106 -21.73 -3.47 11.92
CA GLY A 106 -22.97 -3.39 11.16
C GLY A 106 -24.09 -4.31 11.67
N GLY A 107 -23.84 -5.12 12.72
CA GLY A 107 -24.84 -5.99 13.34
C GLY A 107 -25.01 -7.35 12.66
N SER A 108 -24.09 -7.75 11.78
CA SER A 108 -24.15 -9.08 11.16
C SER A 108 -23.74 -10.19 12.11
N ASP A 109 -24.30 -11.39 11.92
CA ASP A 109 -23.87 -12.60 12.61
C ASP A 109 -22.37 -12.87 12.41
N LEU A 110 -21.68 -13.31 13.48
CA LEU A 110 -20.22 -13.49 13.49
C LEU A 110 -19.74 -14.51 12.46
N ALA A 111 -20.52 -15.59 12.24
CA ALA A 111 -20.19 -16.65 11.30
C ALA A 111 -20.42 -16.17 9.85
N ALA A 112 -21.49 -15.41 9.61
CA ALA A 112 -21.74 -14.77 8.32
C ALA A 112 -20.65 -13.75 7.97
N ALA A 113 -20.23 -12.93 8.94
CA ALA A 113 -19.13 -11.97 8.78
C ALA A 113 -17.80 -12.67 8.45
N ALA A 114 -17.50 -13.79 9.12
CA ALA A 114 -16.29 -14.57 8.87
C ALA A 114 -16.32 -15.23 7.48
N GLY A 115 -17.47 -15.76 7.06
CA GLY A 115 -17.65 -16.30 5.71
C GLY A 115 -17.46 -15.25 4.62
N ALA A 116 -18.03 -14.05 4.81
CA ALA A 116 -17.86 -12.93 3.88
C ALA A 116 -16.38 -12.50 3.79
N ALA A 117 -15.72 -12.29 4.92
CA ALA A 117 -14.30 -11.93 4.96
C ALA A 117 -13.41 -13.01 4.32
N GLY A 118 -13.70 -14.28 4.56
CA GLY A 118 -12.99 -15.41 3.97
C GLY A 118 -13.16 -15.50 2.44
N SER A 119 -14.34 -15.19 1.93
CA SER A 119 -14.61 -15.21 0.49
C SER A 119 -13.73 -14.22 -0.30
N VAL A 120 -13.37 -13.08 0.30
CA VAL A 120 -12.48 -12.09 -0.32
C VAL A 120 -11.09 -12.66 -0.55
N LEU A 121 -10.56 -13.46 0.38
CA LEU A 121 -9.22 -14.07 0.26
C LEU A 121 -9.11 -15.05 -0.91
N LEU A 122 -10.22 -15.67 -1.31
CA LEU A 122 -10.30 -16.61 -2.42
C LEU A 122 -10.66 -15.94 -3.76
N SER A 123 -10.84 -14.62 -3.76
CA SER A 123 -11.31 -13.86 -4.92
C SER A 123 -10.19 -13.16 -5.68
N TRP A 124 -10.50 -12.67 -6.89
CA TRP A 124 -9.57 -11.81 -7.64
C TRP A 124 -9.23 -10.50 -6.91
N PHE A 125 -10.09 -10.03 -6.01
CA PHE A 125 -9.82 -8.82 -5.21
C PHE A 125 -8.60 -9.00 -4.30
N ALA A 126 -8.38 -10.19 -3.74
CA ALA A 126 -7.19 -10.51 -2.96
C ALA A 126 -5.90 -10.35 -3.79
N VAL A 127 -5.92 -10.80 -5.04
CA VAL A 127 -4.78 -10.69 -5.95
C VAL A 127 -4.45 -9.22 -6.24
N VAL A 128 -5.47 -8.39 -6.47
CA VAL A 128 -5.30 -6.94 -6.70
C VAL A 128 -4.71 -6.24 -5.47
N ILE A 129 -5.21 -6.54 -4.28
CA ILE A 129 -4.68 -5.99 -3.02
C ILE A 129 -3.21 -6.38 -2.86
N ALA A 130 -2.90 -7.67 -3.03
CA ALA A 130 -1.55 -8.19 -2.85
C ALA A 130 -0.56 -7.60 -3.86
N LEU A 131 -0.91 -7.55 -5.15
CA LEU A 131 -0.05 -6.99 -6.20
C LEU A 131 0.15 -5.48 -6.02
N SER A 132 -0.90 -4.73 -5.67
CA SER A 132 -0.80 -3.29 -5.42
C SER A 132 0.12 -3.00 -4.24
N ALA A 133 -0.07 -3.72 -3.12
CA ALA A 133 0.79 -3.59 -1.94
C ALA A 133 2.24 -3.98 -2.27
N PHE A 134 2.45 -5.09 -2.97
CA PHE A 134 3.78 -5.54 -3.35
C PHE A 134 4.51 -4.50 -4.21
N ALA A 135 3.87 -3.97 -5.26
CA ALA A 135 4.45 -2.98 -6.15
C ALA A 135 4.82 -1.68 -5.41
N CYS A 136 3.93 -1.18 -4.55
CA CYS A 136 4.17 0.04 -3.77
C CYS A 136 5.28 -0.15 -2.73
N ALA A 137 5.28 -1.26 -1.99
CA ALA A 137 6.32 -1.54 -1.00
C ALA A 137 7.68 -1.78 -1.66
N TRP A 138 7.71 -2.46 -2.79
CA TRP A 138 8.93 -2.64 -3.58
C TRP A 138 9.49 -1.29 -4.04
N GLY A 139 8.63 -0.40 -4.54
CA GLY A 139 9.00 0.96 -4.92
C GLY A 139 9.56 1.78 -3.75
N ALA A 140 8.93 1.71 -2.57
CA ALA A 140 9.43 2.37 -1.36
C ALA A 140 10.84 1.89 -0.97
N VAL A 141 11.04 0.56 -0.97
CA VAL A 141 12.34 -0.05 -0.67
C VAL A 141 13.38 0.33 -1.72
N ALA A 142 13.01 0.33 -3.01
CA ALA A 142 13.90 0.75 -4.09
C ALA A 142 14.35 2.20 -3.91
N LEU A 143 13.41 3.14 -3.68
CA LEU A 143 13.72 4.57 -3.48
C LEU A 143 14.74 4.81 -2.38
N VAL A 144 14.62 4.09 -1.26
CA VAL A 144 15.54 4.24 -0.12
C VAL A 144 16.86 3.51 -0.34
N ARG A 145 16.83 2.36 -1.04
CA ARG A 145 18.02 1.52 -1.22
C ARG A 145 18.92 1.98 -2.37
N THR A 146 18.36 2.48 -3.46
CA THR A 146 19.13 2.86 -4.66
C THR A 146 19.71 4.26 -4.59
N ASP A 147 19.46 4.97 -3.49
CA ASP A 147 19.91 6.34 -3.30
C ASP A 147 19.55 7.24 -4.48
N ALA A 148 18.27 7.17 -4.87
CA ALA A 148 17.76 7.79 -6.07
C ALA A 148 18.06 9.31 -6.02
N ARG A 149 19.09 9.71 -6.78
CA ARG A 149 19.48 11.12 -6.90
C ARG A 149 18.33 11.89 -7.55
N ARG A 150 18.18 13.15 -7.15
CA ARG A 150 17.25 14.08 -7.81
C ARG A 150 17.49 14.01 -9.32
N PRO A 151 16.48 13.71 -10.15
CA PRO A 151 16.61 13.77 -11.59
C PRO A 151 17.10 15.16 -11.97
N ARG A 152 18.25 15.23 -12.62
CA ARG A 152 18.78 16.47 -13.18
C ARG A 152 18.34 16.56 -14.63
N TRP A 153 17.79 17.70 -14.99
CA TRP A 153 17.40 17.93 -16.37
C TRP A 153 18.52 18.64 -17.13
N PRO A 154 18.68 18.41 -18.45
CA PRO A 154 19.78 19.00 -19.22
C PRO A 154 19.84 20.53 -19.17
N TRP A 155 18.73 21.21 -18.88
CA TRP A 155 18.67 22.66 -18.74
C TRP A 155 19.02 23.18 -17.33
N GLU A 156 19.31 22.29 -16.37
CA GLU A 156 19.69 22.65 -14.99
C GLU A 156 21.20 22.81 -14.79
N ASP A 157 22.04 22.41 -15.76
CA ASP A 157 23.50 22.61 -15.75
C ASP A 157 23.86 23.76 -16.72
N PRO A 158 24.07 25.01 -16.22
CA PRO A 158 24.45 26.15 -17.05
C PRO A 158 25.89 26.08 -17.58
N ASP A 159 26.65 25.06 -17.18
CA ASP A 159 28.06 24.84 -17.53
C ASP A 159 28.25 23.86 -18.70
N ASP A 160 27.16 23.38 -19.32
CA ASP A 160 27.15 22.42 -20.45
C ASP A 160 27.13 23.13 -21.84
N GLU A 161 27.62 24.39 -21.91
CA GLU A 161 27.92 25.14 -23.15
C GLU A 161 29.43 25.17 -23.47
#